data_AF-A0A3P6BMB3-F1
#
_entry.id   AF-A0A3P6BMB3-F1
#
_cell.length_a   1.000
_cell.length_b   1.000
_cell.length_c   1.000
_cell.angle_alpha   90.00
_cell.angle_beta   90.00
_cell.angle_gamma   90.00
#
_symmetry.space_group_name_H-M   'P 1'
#
loop_
_entity.id
_entity.type
_entity.pdbx_description
1 polymer ?
#
loop_
_entity_poly.entity_id
_entity_poly.type
_entity_poly.pdbx_seq_one_letter_code
_entity_poly.pdbx_strand_id
1 'polypeptide(L)'
;MNIPRYYFTCAVVDGLLYVIRGLSSHYVSILNAEVYNPKTNQWSLMDCPHRLGVRGFAVSFNSKLFVVGGNNKSCKNIIVPNNESGGKS
;
A
#
# COMPACT_ATOMS: atom_id res chain seq x y z
N MET A 1 8.93 -7.91 5.33
CA MET A 1 9.02 -6.70 4.49
C MET A 1 10.38 -6.74 3.85
N ASN A 2 10.46 -6.58 2.55
CA ASN A 2 11.68 -6.78 1.76
C ASN A 2 12.48 -5.48 1.62
N ILE A 3 11.81 -4.32 1.63
CA ILE A 3 12.47 -3.00 1.53
C ILE A 3 12.30 -2.24 2.85
N PRO A 4 13.38 -2.02 3.62
CA PRO A 4 13.35 -1.19 4.81
C PRO A 4 12.89 0.24 4.50
N ARG A 5 11.94 0.74 5.29
CA ARG A 5 11.27 2.02 5.05
C ARG A 5 10.74 2.62 6.34
N TYR A 6 10.65 3.95 6.38
CA TYR A 6 9.97 4.71 7.43
C TYR A 6 9.07 5.79 6.83
N TYR A 7 8.21 6.42 7.64
CA TYR A 7 7.16 7.34 7.17
C TYR A 7 6.27 6.78 6.03
N PHE A 8 6.14 5.45 5.99
CA PHE A 8 5.18 4.76 5.14
C PHE A 8 3.78 4.85 5.75
N THR A 9 2.79 4.47 4.95
CA THR A 9 1.42 4.29 5.43
C THR A 9 1.00 2.84 5.23
N CYS A 10 0.09 2.34 6.06
CA CYS A 10 -0.37 0.97 5.97
C CYS A 10 -1.84 0.80 6.35
N ALA A 11 -2.48 -0.21 5.79
CA ALA A 11 -3.81 -0.66 6.18
C ALA A 11 -4.03 -2.13 5.79
N VAL A 12 -5.03 -2.76 6.40
CA VAL A 12 -5.44 -4.12 6.07
C VAL A 12 -6.64 -4.07 5.13
N VAL A 13 -6.55 -4.70 3.96
CA VAL A 13 -7.65 -4.86 3.00
C VAL A 13 -7.81 -6.35 2.73
N ASP A 14 -9.03 -6.86 2.88
CA ASP A 14 -9.37 -8.27 2.63
C ASP A 14 -8.40 -9.28 3.28
N GLY A 15 -7.94 -8.96 4.50
CA GLY A 15 -7.02 -9.81 5.28
C GLY A 15 -5.55 -9.73 4.89
N LEU A 16 -5.18 -8.88 3.93
CA LEU A 16 -3.80 -8.62 3.53
C LEU A 16 -3.32 -7.28 4.09
N LEU A 17 -2.10 -7.23 4.62
CA LEU A 17 -1.51 -5.99 5.13
C LEU A 17 -0.75 -5.29 4.00
N TYR A 18 -1.21 -4.10 3.63
CA TYR A 18 -0.56 -3.26 2.62
C TYR A 18 0.33 -2.23 3.30
N VAL A 19 1.56 -2.11 2.81
CA VAL A 19 2.54 -1.10 3.21
C VAL A 19 2.89 -0.28 1.99
N ILE A 20 2.55 1.00 2.02
CA ILE A 20 2.54 1.86 0.85
C ILE A 20 3.60 2.95 1.02
N ARG A 21 4.51 3.03 0.04
CA ARG A 21 5.54 4.06 -0.05
C ARG A 21 6.39 4.18 1.23
N GLY A 22 6.83 5.38 1.58
CA GLY A 22 7.78 5.67 2.64
C GLY A 22 9.10 6.21 2.09
N LEU A 23 10.05 6.37 2.99
CA LEU A 23 11.42 6.79 2.69
C LEU A 23 12.38 5.67 3.05
N SER A 24 13.43 5.50 2.24
CA SER A 24 14.60 4.70 2.61
C SER A 24 15.46 5.44 3.63
N SER A 25 16.42 4.75 4.24
CA SER A 25 17.41 5.33 5.15
C SER A 25 18.19 6.53 4.57
N HIS A 26 18.28 6.61 3.23
CA HIS A 26 18.93 7.70 2.50
C HIS A 26 17.96 8.83 2.10
N TYR A 27 16.77 8.91 2.72
CA TYR A 27 15.73 9.89 2.43
C TYR A 27 15.16 9.82 1.00
N VAL A 28 15.37 8.70 0.30
CA VAL A 28 14.84 8.49 -1.06
C VAL A 28 13.40 7.98 -0.97
N SER A 29 12.51 8.58 -1.75
CA SER A 29 11.11 8.15 -1.84
C SER A 29 11.01 6.76 -2.45
N ILE A 30 10.42 5.83 -1.69
CA ILE A 30 10.05 4.50 -2.18
C ILE A 30 8.71 4.63 -2.89
N LEU A 31 8.66 4.21 -4.16
CA LEU A 31 7.49 4.33 -5.01
C LEU A 31 6.61 3.07 -5.00
N ASN A 32 7.13 1.94 -4.51
CA ASN A 32 6.42 0.67 -4.50
C ASN A 32 5.61 0.48 -3.21
N ALA A 33 4.57 -0.34 -3.31
CA ALA A 33 3.90 -0.94 -2.17
C ALA A 33 4.44 -2.35 -1.93
N GLU A 34 4.25 -2.84 -0.71
CA GLU A 34 4.45 -4.23 -0.35
C GLU A 34 3.20 -4.77 0.32
N VAL A 35 2.86 -6.02 0.03
CA VAL A 35 1.69 -6.70 0.57
C VAL A 35 2.15 -7.90 1.36
N TYR A 36 1.71 -8.01 2.61
CA TYR A 36 1.92 -9.17 3.44
C TYR A 36 0.69 -10.05 3.46
N ASN A 37 0.88 -11.32 3.11
CA ASN A 37 -0.14 -12.35 3.24
C ASN A 37 0.15 -13.19 4.50
N PRO A 38 -0.67 -13.10 5.56
CA PRO A 38 -0.46 -13.86 6.79
C PRO A 38 -0.67 -15.37 6.60
N LYS A 39 -1.44 -15.81 5.59
CA LYS A 39 -1.67 -17.23 5.33
C LYS A 39 -0.43 -17.92 4.78
N THR A 40 0.32 -17.22 3.93
CA THR A 40 1.56 -17.75 3.34
C THR A 40 2.81 -17.25 4.07
N ASN A 41 2.66 -16.32 5.00
CA ASN A 41 3.74 -15.62 5.69
C ASN A 41 4.75 -14.99 4.73
N GLN A 42 4.27 -14.41 3.63
CA GLN A 42 5.12 -13.86 2.57
C GLN A 42 4.80 -12.41 2.26
N TRP A 43 5.85 -11.70 1.83
CA TRP A 43 5.77 -10.33 1.33
C TRP A 43 5.92 -10.31 -0.19
N SER A 44 5.01 -9.63 -0.87
CA SER A 44 5.03 -9.44 -2.32
C SER A 44 5.18 -7.95 -2.66
N LEU A 45 6.02 -7.64 -3.64
CA LEU A 45 6.14 -6.29 -4.19
C LEU A 45 4.95 -5.98 -5.10
N MET A 46 4.48 -4.75 -5.03
CA MET A 46 3.38 -4.25 -5.84
C MET A 46 3.71 -2.85 -6.36
N ASP A 47 3.48 -2.64 -7.65
CA ASP A 47 3.60 -1.31 -8.25
C ASP A 47 2.49 -0.39 -7.73
N CYS A 48 2.87 0.84 -7.40
CA CYS A 48 1.92 1.87 -6.99
C CYS A 48 1.94 3.00 -8.03
N PRO A 49 0.98 3.01 -8.99
CA PRO A 49 1.02 3.93 -10.14
C PRO A 49 0.81 5.41 -9.75
N HIS A 50 0.36 5.69 -8.53
CA HIS A 50 0.09 7.05 -8.08
C HIS A 50 1.26 7.67 -7.29
N ARG A 51 1.59 8.93 -7.61
CA ARG A 51 2.55 9.74 -6.83
C ARG A 51 1.94 10.23 -5.51
N LEU A 52 1.75 9.33 -4.55
CA LEU A 52 1.06 9.58 -3.27
C LEU A 52 1.82 10.32 -2.16
N GLY A 53 2.89 11.10 -2.34
CA GLY A 53 3.55 11.71 -1.18
C GLY A 53 3.97 10.71 -0.07
N VAL A 54 4.43 11.23 1.06
CA VAL A 54 4.84 10.45 2.24
C VAL A 54 4.15 11.02 3.48
N ARG A 55 4.07 10.26 4.58
CA ARG A 55 3.40 10.67 5.84
C ARG A 55 1.87 10.83 5.72
N GLY A 56 1.24 10.05 4.85
CA GLY A 56 -0.21 9.96 4.76
C GLY A 56 -0.80 8.90 5.70
N PHE A 57 -2.12 8.91 5.84
CA PHE A 57 -2.89 7.85 6.50
C PHE A 57 -3.55 6.97 5.44
N ALA A 58 -3.60 5.66 5.72
CA ALA A 58 -4.27 4.70 4.87
C ALA A 58 -5.46 4.09 5.62
N VAL A 59 -6.57 3.90 4.92
CA VAL A 59 -7.77 3.27 5.45
C VAL A 59 -8.36 2.33 4.42
N SER A 60 -8.86 1.19 4.88
CA SER A 60 -9.61 0.26 4.05
C SER A 60 -11.11 0.55 4.14
N PHE A 61 -11.78 0.55 2.99
CA PHE A 61 -13.22 0.70 2.91
C PHE A 61 -13.74 0.03 1.65
N ASN A 62 -14.75 -0.84 1.76
CA ASN A 62 -15.34 -1.59 0.65
C ASN A 62 -14.30 -2.27 -0.26
N SER A 63 -13.40 -3.07 0.34
CA SER A 63 -12.32 -3.79 -0.37
C SER A 63 -11.41 -2.88 -1.21
N LYS A 64 -11.29 -1.61 -0.81
CA LYS A 64 -10.43 -0.61 -1.44
C LYS A 64 -9.55 0.07 -0.40
N LEU A 65 -8.40 0.54 -0.87
CA LEU A 65 -7.40 1.22 -0.07
C LEU A 65 -7.40 2.72 -0.40
N PHE A 66 -7.69 3.53 0.60
CA PHE A 66 -7.69 4.98 0.49
C PHE A 66 -6.48 5.54 1.20
N VAL A 67 -5.78 6.46 0.54
CA VAL A 67 -4.64 7.17 1.14
C VAL A 67 -4.95 8.66 1.17
N VAL A 68 -4.89 9.24 2.37
CA VAL A 68 -5.26 10.63 2.67
C VAL A 68 -4.08 11.36 3.29
N GLY A 69 -3.86 12.60 2.86
CA GLY A 69 -2.81 13.46 3.39
C GLY A 69 -1.43 13.19 2.79
N GLY A 70 -0.41 13.45 3.60
CA GLY A 70 0.99 13.49 3.16
C GLY A 70 1.39 14.79 2.49
N ASN A 71 2.66 14.88 2.09
CA ASN A 71 3.24 16.13 1.57
C ASN A 71 2.77 16.50 0.14
N ASN A 72 1.98 15.64 -0.51
CA ASN A 72 1.37 15.94 -1.81
C ASN A 72 -0.07 16.42 -1.61
N LYS A 73 -0.43 17.55 -2.23
CA LYS A 73 -1.71 18.26 -2.08
C LYS A 73 -2.95 17.51 -2.64
N SER A 74 -2.92 16.19 -2.77
CA SER A 74 -4.03 15.44 -3.39
C SER A 74 -4.33 14.13 -2.66
N CYS A 75 -5.58 13.96 -2.22
CA CYS A 75 -6.14 12.66 -1.89
C CYS A 75 -6.23 11.81 -3.17
N LYS A 76 -5.81 10.55 -3.10
CA LYS A 76 -5.84 9.63 -4.25
C LYS A 76 -6.37 8.27 -3.81
N ASN A 77 -7.24 7.72 -4.64
CA ASN A 77 -7.70 6.35 -4.49
C ASN A 77 -6.62 5.43 -5.03
N ILE A 78 -6.22 4.42 -4.26
CA ILE A 78 -5.42 3.32 -4.78
C ILE A 78 -6.40 2.18 -5.02
N ILE A 79 -6.67 1.88 -6.28
CA ILE A 79 -7.33 0.63 -6.62
C ILE A 79 -6.27 -0.45 -6.44
N VAL A 80 -6.32 -1.13 -5.30
CA VAL A 80 -5.61 -2.39 -5.11
C VAL A 80 -6.36 -3.43 -5.93
N PRO A 81 -5.73 -4.07 -6.93
CA PRO A 81 -6.35 -5.19 -7.61
C PRO A 81 -6.61 -6.28 -6.56
N ASN A 82 -7.87 -6.64 -6.37
CA ASN A 82 -8.16 -7.90 -5.73
C ASN A 82 -7.73 -8.99 -6.71
N ASN A 83 -6.75 -9.80 -6.31
CA ASN A 83 -6.43 -11.06 -6.99
C ASN A 83 -7.50 -12.12 -6.72
N GLU A 84 -8.76 -11.72 -6.59
CA GLU A 84 -9.89 -12.62 -6.70
C GLU A 84 -10.36 -12.55 -8.15
N SER A 85 -9.68 -13.34 -9.01
CA SER A 85 -10.32 -13.87 -10.20
C SER A 85 -11.54 -14.64 -9.71
N GLY A 86 -12.69 -13.96 -9.72
CA GLY A 86 -13.97 -14.53 -9.34
C GLY A 86 -14.23 -15.80 -10.14
N GLY A 87 -14.07 -16.95 -9.47
CA GLY A 87 -14.80 -18.15 -9.82
C GLY A 87 -16.27 -17.83 -9.61
N LYS A 88 -16.96 -17.42 -10.67
CA LYS A 88 -18.42 -17.45 -10.72
C LYS A 88 -18.83 -18.92 -10.70
N SER A 89 -19.44 -19.36 -9.60
CA SER A 89 -20.41 -20.46 -9.60
C SER A 89 -21.69 -20.01 -10.29
#